data_AF-A0A254SC15-F1
#
_entry.id   AF-A0A254SC15-F1
#
_cell.length_a   1.000
_cell.length_b   1.000
_cell.length_c   1.000
_cell.angle_alpha   90.00
_cell.angle_beta   90.00
_cell.angle_gamma   90.00
#
_symmetry.space_group_name_H-M   'P 1'
#
loop_
_entity.id
_entity.type
_entity.pdbx_description
1 polymer ?
#
loop_
_entity_poly.entity_id
_entity_poly.type
_entity_poly.pdbx_seq_one_letter_code
_entity_poly.pdbx_strand_id
1 'polypeptide(L)' 'MNSMKERIQKIYQDVLVYLKSLNWIVLLGIAAFSIALAIINNIRVDDAKSVDWIGSQEILEKPADIL' A
#
# COMPACT_ATOMS: atom_id res chain seq x y z
N MET A 1 21.30 -21.39 22.69
CA MET A 1 21.16 -20.48 21.53
C MET A 1 20.51 -21.12 20.29
N ASN A 2 20.19 -22.42 20.29
CA ASN A 2 19.55 -23.12 19.14
C ASN A 2 18.02 -22.95 19.12
N SER A 3 17.37 -22.97 20.29
CA SER A 3 15.90 -22.87 20.41
C SER A 3 15.27 -21.59 19.82
N MET A 4 15.95 -20.44 19.91
CA MET A 4 15.41 -19.19 19.36
C MET A 4 15.50 -19.16 17.82
N LYS A 5 16.61 -19.65 17.25
CA LYS A 5 16.78 -19.76 15.80
C LYS A 5 15.76 -20.72 15.19
N GLU A 6 15.54 -21.86 15.84
CA GLU A 6 14.52 -22.85 15.44
C GLU A 6 13.11 -22.26 15.46
N ARG A 7 12.77 -21.47 16.49
CA ARG A 7 11.47 -20.77 16.57
C ARG A 7 11.29 -19.77 15.43
N ILE A 8 12.31 -18.96 15.14
CA ILE A 8 12.28 -17.99 14.04
C ILE A 8 12.12 -18.72 12.70
N GLN A 9 12.87 -19.80 12.50
CA GLN A 9 12.79 -20.60 11.28
C GLN A 9 11.41 -21.24 11.11
N LYS A 10 10.79 -21.72 12.19
CA LYS A 10 9.43 -22.25 12.16
C LYS A 10 8.42 -21.17 11.76
N ILE A 11 8.46 -20.00 12.40
CA ILE A 11 7.57 -18.88 12.07
C ILE A 11 7.72 -18.48 10.59
N TYR A 12 8.96 -18.41 10.10
CA TYR A 12 9.22 -18.10 8.70
C TYR A 12 8.59 -19.14 7.75
N GLN A 13 8.73 -20.44 8.05
CA GLN A 13 8.09 -21.49 7.25
C GLN A 13 6.57 -21.40 7.32
N ASP A 14 6.00 -21.18 8.49
CA ASP A 14 4.55 -21.06 8.67
C ASP A 14 4.00 -19.86 7.86
N VAL A 15 4.70 -18.72 7.88
CA VAL A 15 4.36 -17.53 7.07
C VAL A 15 4.47 -17.83 5.57
N LEU A 16 5.53 -18.51 5.12
CA LEU A 16 5.69 -18.86 3.71
C LEU A 16 4.58 -19.81 3.23
N VAL A 17 4.22 -20.80 4.03
CA VAL A 17 3.13 -21.74 3.72
C VAL A 17 1.81 -21.00 3.64
N TYR A 18 1.54 -20.12 4.61
CA TYR A 18 0.35 -19.29 4.60
C TYR A 18 0.29 -18.39 3.35
N LEU A 19 1.37 -17.68 3.02
CA LEU A 19 1.44 -16.84 1.83
C LEU A 19 1.20 -17.66 0.56
N LYS A 20 1.77 -18.85 0.42
CA LYS A 20 1.53 -19.74 -0.74
C LYS A 20 0.09 -20.25 -0.83
N SER A 21 -0.63 -20.33 0.30
CA SER A 21 -2.02 -20.77 0.34
C SER A 21 -3.01 -19.72 -0.17
N LEU A 22 -2.59 -18.46 -0.26
CA LEU A 22 -3.44 -17.37 -0.75
C LEU A 22 -3.72 -17.51 -2.25
N ASN A 23 -4.92 -17.13 -2.65
CA ASN A 23 -5.27 -17.06 -4.07
C ASN A 23 -4.69 -15.78 -4.71
N TRP A 24 -3.40 -15.85 -5.07
CA TRP A 24 -2.66 -14.72 -5.63
C TRP A 24 -3.28 -14.16 -6.91
N ILE A 25 -3.95 -14.99 -7.73
CA ILE A 25 -4.61 -14.53 -8.95
C ILE A 25 -5.73 -13.55 -8.60
N VAL A 26 -6.55 -13.89 -7.62
CA VAL A 26 -7.64 -13.02 -7.15
C VAL A 26 -7.08 -11.76 -6.48
N LEU A 27 -6.07 -11.90 -5.62
CA LEU A 27 -5.46 -10.76 -4.93
C LEU A 27 -4.82 -9.76 -5.91
N LEU A 28 -4.06 -10.25 -6.89
CA LEU A 28 -3.48 -9.42 -7.93
C LEU A 28 -4.55 -8.82 -8.84
N GLY A 29 -5.64 -9.54 -9.12
CA GLY A 29 -6.78 -9.03 -9.86
C GLY A 29 -7.47 -7.87 -9.14
N ILE A 30 -7.72 -7.99 -7.83
CA ILE A 30 -8.31 -6.92 -7.01
C ILE A 30 -7.36 -5.71 -6.94
N ALA A 31 -6.07 -5.93 -6.75
CA ALA A 31 -5.07 -4.86 -6.71
C ALA A 31 -5.02 -4.10 -8.04
N ALA A 32 -4.95 -4.82 -9.17
CA ALA A 32 -4.94 -4.22 -10.50
C ALA A 32 -6.24 -3.46 -10.79
N PHE A 33 -7.39 -4.03 -10.41
CA PHE A 33 -8.70 -3.38 -10.56
C PHE A 33 -8.78 -2.09 -9.73
N SER A 34 -8.27 -2.10 -8.51
CA SER A 34 -8.24 -0.92 -7.63
C SER A 34 -7.36 0.19 -8.19
N ILE A 35 -6.19 -0.15 -8.74
CA ILE A 35 -5.29 0.81 -9.41
C ILE A 35 -5.98 1.42 -10.64
N ALA A 36 -6.61 0.58 -11.48
CA ALA A 36 -7.33 1.06 -12.66
C ALA A 36 -8.47 2.02 -12.29
N LEU A 37 -9.25 1.68 -11.26
CA LEU A 37 -10.31 2.56 -10.75
C LEU A 37 -9.75 3.87 -10.19
N ALA A 38 -8.63 3.85 -9.47
CA ALA A 38 -8.00 5.06 -8.95
C ALA A 38 -7.56 6.01 -10.08
N ILE A 39 -6.97 5.45 -11.15
CA ILE A 39 -6.58 6.21 -12.33
C ILE A 39 -7.81 6.80 -13.03
N ILE A 40 -8.83 5.99 -13.30
CA ILE A 40 -10.07 6.44 -13.96
C ILE A 40 -10.77 7.51 -13.13
N ASN A 41 -10.82 7.34 -11.80
CA ASN A 41 -11.43 8.32 -10.91
C ASN A 41 -10.70 9.67 -10.97
N ASN A 42 -9.37 9.67 -10.99
CA ASN A 42 -8.58 10.89 -11.10
C ASN A 42 -8.73 11.58 -12.47
N ILE A 43 -8.97 10.84 -13.56
CA ILE A 43 -9.20 11.43 -14.90
C ILE A 43 -10.64 11.96 -15.05
N ARG A 44 -11.62 11.32 -14.41
CA ARG A 44 -13.04 11.64 -14.58
C ARG A 44 -13.48 12.85 -13.76
N VAL A 45 -12.80 13.12 -12.65
CA VAL A 45 -13.16 14.18 -11.73
C VAL A 45 -12.70 15.53 -12.29
N ASP A 46 -13.66 16.45 -12.46
CA ASP A 46 -13.46 17.86 -12.83
C ASP A 46 -12.35 18.50 -11.99
N ASP A 47 -11.51 19.37 -12.57
CA ASP A 47 -10.27 19.88 -11.93
C ASP A 47 -10.52 20.52 -10.55
N ALA A 48 -11.73 21.03 -10.31
CA ALA A 48 -12.15 21.60 -9.02
C ALA A 48 -12.36 20.56 -7.90
N LYS A 49 -12.35 19.26 -8.21
CA LYS A 49 -12.58 18.15 -7.27
C LYS A 49 -11.48 17.08 -7.36
N SER A 50 -10.55 17.20 -8.30
CA SER A 50 -9.46 16.25 -8.46
C SER A 50 -8.52 16.43 -7.26
N VAL A 51 -8.22 15.34 -6.57
CA VAL A 51 -7.23 15.38 -5.49
C VAL A 51 -5.87 15.29 -6.17
N ASP A 52 -5.09 16.37 -6.09
CA ASP A 52 -3.69 16.34 -6.50
C ASP A 52 -3.01 15.15 -5.88
N TRP A 53 -2.30 14.37 -6.71
CA TRP A 53 -1.64 13.15 -6.28
C TRP A 53 -0.78 13.40 -5.03
N ILE A 54 -0.83 12.48 -4.07
CA ILE A 54 -0.04 12.56 -2.84
C ILE A 54 1.45 12.68 -3.24
N GLY A 55 2.06 13.84 -2.95
CA GLY A 55 3.44 14.19 -3.31
C GLY A 55 3.59 15.25 -4.41
N SER A 56 2.52 15.60 -5.13
CA SER A 56 2.50 16.68 -6.13
C SER A 56 1.95 18.00 -5.58
N GLN A 57 1.43 17.97 -4.36
CA GLN A 57 0.85 19.12 -3.67
C GLN A 57 1.97 20.07 -3.22
N GLU A 58 1.76 21.38 -3.41
CA GLU A 58 2.66 22.38 -2.86
C GLU A 58 2.68 22.22 -1.34
N ILE A 59 3.88 22.04 -0.76
CA ILE A 59 4.02 21.93 0.69
C ILE A 59 3.59 23.29 1.25
N LEU A 60 2.38 23.35 1.83
CA LEU A 60 1.92 24.49 2.61
C LEU A 60 3.05 24.85 3.57
N GLU A 61 3.60 26.06 3.39
CA GLU A 61 4.73 26.55 4.15
C GLU A 61 4.57 26.19 5.62
N LYS A 62 5.64 25.60 6.19
CA LYS A 62 5.71 25.20 7.61
C LYS A 62 5.09 26.33 8.43
N PRO A 63 4.05 26.07 9.26
CA PRO A 63 3.42 27.14 10.02
C PRO A 63 4.53 27.85 10.79
N ALA A 64 4.63 29.17 10.57
CA ALA A 64 5.67 29.99 11.15
C ALA A 64 5.78 29.66 12.64
N ASP A 65 7.00 29.33 13.08
CA ASP A 65 7.30 29.05 14.49
C ASP A 65 6.81 30.26 15.30
N ILE A 66 5.63 30.14 15.92
CA ILE A 66 5.05 31.19 16.75
C ILE A 66 5.94 31.26 17.99
N LEU A 67 6.74 32.34 18.05
CA LEU A 67 7.63 32.69 19.15
C LEU A 67 6.83 33.10 20.39
#